data_AF-A6PXU3-F1
#
_entry.id   AF-A6PXU3-F1
#
_cell.length_a   1.000
_cell.length_b   1.000
_cell.length_c   1.000
_cell.angle_alpha   90.00
_cell.angle_beta   90.00
_cell.angle_gamma   90.00
#
_symmetry.space_group_name_H-M   'P 1'
#
loop_
_entity.id
_entity.type
_entity.pdbx_description
1 polymer ?
#
loop_
_entity_poly.entity_id
_entity_poly.type
_entity_poly.pdbx_seq_one_letter_code
_entity_poly.pdbx_strand_id
1 'polypeptide(L)'
;TIPGVREDVMQIILNIKGLAVKSYVEDEKMIELDVEGPAEVTAGDILTDSDIELVNPDHYLFTIAEGHSLKATMTVAKKRGYVPAEGNKKDDAPVGTLAVD
;
A
#
# COMPACT_ATOMS: atom_id res chain seq x y z
N THR A 1 10.18 5.89 -12.27
CA THR A 1 8.80 5.63 -12.72
C THR A 1 8.63 4.13 -12.86
N ILE A 2 7.42 3.61 -12.66
CA ILE A 2 7.14 2.17 -12.80
C ILE A 2 6.63 1.93 -14.23
N PRO A 3 7.25 1.04 -15.01
CA PRO A 3 6.80 0.76 -16.38
C PRO A 3 5.33 0.30 -16.40
N GLY A 4 4.52 0.90 -17.27
CA GLY A 4 3.11 0.55 -17.43
C GLY A 4 2.17 1.14 -16.37
N VAL A 5 2.68 1.89 -15.39
CA VAL A 5 1.84 2.61 -14.41
C VAL A 5 1.79 4.09 -14.79
N ARG A 6 0.60 4.68 -14.76
CA ARG A 6 0.38 6.09 -15.13
C ARG A 6 1.01 7.04 -14.11
N GLU A 7 0.87 6.73 -12.83
CA GLU A 7 1.42 7.49 -11.72
C GLU A 7 2.92 7.21 -11.50
N ASP A 8 3.65 8.21 -11.03
CA ASP A 8 5.01 7.98 -10.53
C ASP A 8 5.00 7.41 -9.11
N VAL A 9 6.19 6.99 -8.64
CA VAL A 9 6.36 6.34 -7.33
C VAL A 9 5.94 7.26 -6.18
N MET A 10 6.19 8.57 -6.27
CA MET A 10 5.81 9.51 -5.22
C MET A 10 4.30 9.66 -5.16
N GLN A 11 3.63 9.75 -6.31
CA GLN A 11 2.18 9.82 -6.37
C GLN A 11 1.51 8.56 -5.82
N ILE A 12 2.05 7.38 -6.14
CA ILE A 12 1.58 6.11 -5.57
C ILE A 12 1.71 6.12 -4.04
N ILE A 13 2.87 6.55 -3.51
CA ILE A 13 3.09 6.65 -2.06
C ILE A 13 2.08 7.63 -1.42
N LEU A 14 1.84 8.80 -2.04
CA LEU A 14 0.86 9.76 -1.55
C LEU A 14 -0.56 9.19 -1.55
N ASN A 15 -0.93 8.43 -2.58
CA ASN A 15 -2.24 7.79 -2.65
C ASN A 15 -2.38 6.69 -1.59
N ILE A 16 -1.33 5.89 -1.36
CA ILE A 16 -1.28 4.88 -0.29
C ILE A 16 -1.45 5.52 1.09
N LYS A 17 -0.84 6.68 1.36
CA LYS A 17 -1.05 7.41 2.63
C LYS A 17 -2.48 7.92 2.82
N GLY A 18 -3.27 7.99 1.75
CA GLY A 18 -4.71 8.29 1.81
C GLY A 18 -5.59 7.09 2.20
N LEU A 19 -5.02 5.89 2.36
CA LEU A 19 -5.77 4.71 2.79
C LEU A 19 -6.26 4.86 4.24
N ALA A 20 -7.55 4.64 4.44
CA ALA A 20 -8.16 4.52 5.76
C ALA A 20 -8.21 3.03 6.12
N VAL A 21 -7.25 2.60 6.93
CA VAL A 21 -7.11 1.19 7.34
C VAL A 21 -7.48 1.03 8.80
N LYS A 22 -8.27 0.01 9.11
CA LYS A 22 -8.63 -0.37 10.47
C LYS A 22 -8.07 -1.76 10.77
N SER A 23 -7.17 -1.84 11.75
CA SER A 23 -6.65 -3.11 12.27
C SER A 23 -7.39 -3.53 13.54
N TYR A 24 -7.83 -4.79 13.57
CA TYR A 24 -8.45 -5.45 14.72
C TYR A 24 -7.42 -6.08 15.67
N VAL A 25 -6.15 -6.15 15.25
CA VAL A 25 -5.03 -6.68 16.03
C VAL A 25 -4.02 -5.58 16.36
N GLU A 26 -3.23 -5.80 17.43
CA GLU A 26 -2.14 -4.90 17.83
C GLU A 26 -0.84 -5.22 17.08
N ASP A 27 -0.64 -6.48 16.71
CA ASP A 27 0.52 -6.92 15.93
C ASP A 27 0.50 -6.35 14.51
N GLU A 28 1.68 -6.24 13.91
CA GLU A 28 1.80 -5.82 12.52
C GLU A 28 1.24 -6.88 11.58
N LYS A 29 0.60 -6.41 10.51
CA LYS A 29 0.03 -7.25 9.47
C LYS A 29 0.57 -6.87 8.12
N MET A 30 0.76 -7.87 7.28
CA MET A 30 1.14 -7.69 5.89
C MET A 30 -0.12 -7.67 5.02
N ILE A 31 -0.18 -6.73 4.10
CA ILE A 31 -1.20 -6.66 3.06
C ILE A 31 -0.52 -6.61 1.70
N GLU A 32 -1.20 -7.13 0.69
CA GLU A 32 -0.61 -7.38 -0.62
C GLU A 32 -1.47 -6.77 -1.72
N LEU A 33 -0.82 -6.39 -2.81
CA LEU A 33 -1.47 -5.94 -4.03
C LEU A 33 -0.82 -6.71 -5.17
N ASP A 34 -1.64 -7.44 -5.94
CA ASP A 34 -1.20 -8.20 -7.10
C ASP A 34 -2.21 -7.94 -8.23
N VAL A 35 -1.85 -7.05 -9.14
CA VAL A 35 -2.77 -6.51 -10.15
C VAL A 35 -2.17 -6.62 -11.54
N GLU A 36 -3.00 -6.97 -12.52
CA GLU A 36 -2.68 -7.04 -13.94
C GLU A 36 -3.53 -6.02 -14.72
N GLY A 37 -2.90 -5.30 -15.64
CA GLY A 37 -3.57 -4.28 -16.44
C GLY A 37 -4.19 -4.82 -17.74
N PRO A 38 -5.13 -4.07 -18.34
CA PRO A 38 -5.47 -2.70 -18.00
C PRO A 38 -6.46 -2.60 -16.84
N ALA A 39 -6.14 -1.81 -15.81
CA ALA A 39 -7.00 -1.66 -14.64
C ALA A 39 -6.81 -0.29 -13.96
N GLU A 40 -7.91 0.26 -13.44
CA GLU A 40 -7.89 1.27 -12.40
C GLU A 40 -7.84 0.56 -11.06
N VAL A 41 -6.78 0.82 -10.28
CA VAL A 41 -6.50 0.11 -9.03
C VAL A 41 -6.92 0.99 -7.86
N THR A 42 -7.72 0.41 -6.99
CA THR A 42 -8.32 1.05 -5.81
C THR A 42 -7.87 0.33 -4.53
N ALA A 43 -8.23 0.89 -3.38
CA ALA A 43 -8.01 0.23 -2.10
C ALA A 43 -8.68 -1.15 -2.04
N GLY A 44 -9.86 -1.31 -2.65
CA GLY A 44 -10.59 -2.58 -2.67
C GLY A 44 -9.85 -3.74 -3.33
N ASP A 45 -8.84 -3.46 -4.15
CA ASP A 45 -8.01 -4.47 -4.82
C ASP A 45 -6.88 -5.01 -3.92
N ILE A 46 -6.69 -4.44 -2.73
CA ILE A 46 -5.70 -4.91 -1.76
C ILE A 46 -6.17 -6.22 -1.13
N LEU A 47 -5.32 -7.24 -1.22
CA LEU A 47 -5.48 -8.54 -0.59
C LEU A 47 -5.12 -8.44 0.90
N THR A 48 -6.07 -8.81 1.75
CA THR A 48 -5.89 -8.80 3.19
C THR A 48 -6.76 -9.86 3.87
N ASP A 49 -6.51 -10.11 5.16
CA ASP A 49 -7.28 -11.07 5.98
C ASP A 49 -8.37 -10.37 6.80
N SER A 50 -9.12 -11.14 7.61
CA SER A 50 -10.22 -10.62 8.42
C SER A 50 -9.80 -9.63 9.52
N ASP A 51 -8.50 -9.54 9.82
CA ASP A 51 -8.00 -8.65 10.88
C ASP A 51 -7.78 -7.22 10.38
N ILE A 52 -7.84 -7.00 9.07
CA ILE A 52 -7.69 -5.69 8.44
C ILE A 52 -8.94 -5.35 7.64
N GLU A 53 -9.44 -4.14 7.84
CA GLU A 53 -10.55 -3.58 7.08
C GLU A 53 -10.09 -2.30 6.37
N LEU A 54 -10.39 -2.23 5.06
CA LEU A 54 -10.19 -1.05 4.25
C LEU A 54 -11.48 -0.23 4.28
N VAL A 55 -11.46 0.89 5.00
CA VAL A 55 -12.64 1.70 5.30
C VAL A 55 -13.09 2.51 4.07
N ASN A 56 -12.17 2.82 3.17
CA ASN A 56 -12.42 3.54 1.91
C ASN A 56 -12.05 2.68 0.68
N PRO A 57 -12.80 1.60 0.38
CA PRO A 57 -12.45 0.66 -0.70
C PRO A 57 -12.37 1.32 -2.08
N ASP A 58 -13.15 2.37 -2.34
CA ASP A 58 -13.16 3.08 -3.63
C ASP A 58 -11.99 4.07 -3.80
N HIS A 59 -11.08 4.16 -2.83
CA HIS A 59 -9.97 5.11 -2.86
C HIS A 59 -8.97 4.75 -3.96
N TYR A 60 -8.76 5.67 -4.90
CA TYR A 60 -7.86 5.49 -6.04
C TYR A 60 -6.39 5.37 -5.61
N LEU A 61 -5.70 4.36 -6.15
CA LEU A 61 -4.27 4.15 -5.92
C LEU A 61 -3.43 4.51 -7.15
N PHE A 62 -3.70 3.89 -8.30
CA PHE A 62 -3.03 4.15 -9.57
C PHE A 62 -3.75 3.47 -10.73
N THR A 63 -3.32 3.74 -11.96
CA THR A 63 -3.80 3.06 -13.16
C THR A 63 -2.66 2.29 -13.83
N ILE A 64 -2.92 1.03 -14.20
CA ILE A 64 -1.97 0.18 -14.90
C ILE A 64 -2.45 -0.10 -16.34
N ALA A 65 -1.52 -0.04 -17.29
CA ALA A 65 -1.76 -0.27 -18.71
C ALA A 65 -1.80 -1.76 -19.06
N GLU A 66 -2.38 -2.09 -20.21
CA GLU A 66 -2.46 -3.45 -20.75
C GLU A 66 -1.09 -4.11 -20.88
N GLY A 67 -0.99 -5.40 -20.51
CA GLY A 67 0.24 -6.19 -20.62
C GLY A 67 1.27 -5.91 -19.51
N HIS A 68 0.91 -5.15 -18.48
CA HIS A 68 1.74 -4.88 -17.32
C HIS A 68 1.11 -5.43 -16.04
N SER A 69 1.95 -5.81 -15.08
CA SER A 69 1.53 -6.24 -13.75
C SER A 69 2.31 -5.49 -12.67
N LEU A 70 1.68 -5.23 -11.53
CA LEU A 70 2.33 -4.66 -10.36
C LEU A 70 2.08 -5.55 -9.14
N LYS A 71 3.16 -5.85 -8.42
CA LYS A 71 3.11 -6.50 -7.11
C LYS A 71 3.69 -5.56 -6.07
N ALA A 72 2.96 -5.37 -4.98
CA ALA A 72 3.41 -4.59 -3.83
C ALA A 72 3.01 -5.28 -2.53
N THR A 73 3.86 -5.12 -1.53
CA THR A 73 3.64 -5.60 -0.17
C THR A 73 3.76 -4.42 0.77
N MET A 74 2.80 -4.27 1.68
CA MET A 74 2.78 -3.18 2.64
C MET A 74 2.60 -3.76 4.05
N THR A 75 3.19 -3.10 5.03
CA THR A 75 3.05 -3.48 6.45
C THR A 75 2.17 -2.46 7.14
N VAL A 76 1.09 -2.92 7.75
CA VAL A 76 0.17 -2.12 8.57
C VAL A 76 0.52 -2.35 10.03
N ALA A 77 0.79 -1.26 10.75
CA ALA A 77 1.07 -1.26 12.17
C ALA A 77 0.10 -0.34 12.91
N LYS A 78 -0.45 -0.80 14.02
CA LYS A 78 -1.34 0.03 14.84
C LYS A 78 -0.51 0.89 15.80
N LYS A 79 -0.44 2.19 15.53
CA LYS A 79 0.28 3.18 16.36
C LYS A 79 -0.66 4.31 16.78
N ARG A 80 -0.20 5.16 17.72
CA ARG A 80 -0.95 6.33 18.19
C ARG A 80 -0.32 7.62 17.66
N GLY A 81 -1.16 8.53 17.19
CA GLY A 81 -0.71 9.83 16.67
C GLY A 81 -0.04 9.70 15.31
N TYR A 82 0.98 10.52 15.08
CA TYR A 82 1.76 10.56 13.84
C TYR A 82 3.16 9.99 14.10
N VAL A 83 3.64 9.15 13.18
CA VAL A 83 4.97 8.55 13.24
C VAL A 83 5.69 8.88 11.95
N PRO A 84 6.80 9.65 11.98
CA PRO A 84 7.51 9.97 10.75
C PRO A 84 8.14 8.72 10.13
N ALA A 85 8.39 8.74 8.82
CA ALA A 85 9.00 7.64 8.08
C ALA A 85 10.30 7.10 8.72
N GLU A 86 11.13 7.95 9.32
CA GLU A 86 12.34 7.51 10.04
C GLU A 86 12.03 6.58 11.23
N GLY A 87 10.90 6.78 11.91
CA GLY A 87 10.42 5.92 12.99
C GLY A 87 9.77 4.62 12.53
N ASN A 88 9.55 4.45 11.22
CA ASN A 88 9.06 3.23 10.60
C ASN A 88 10.15 2.43 9.87
N LYS A 89 11.40 2.93 9.83
CA LYS A 89 12.53 2.16 9.31
C LYS A 89 12.83 0.98 10.23
N LYS A 90 13.10 -0.17 9.63
CA LYS A 90 13.57 -1.38 10.32
C LYS A 90 14.92 -1.79 9.76
N ASP A 91 15.85 -2.15 10.64
CA ASP A 91 17.19 -2.61 10.25
C ASP A 91 17.15 -3.92 9.47
N ASP A 92 16.14 -4.76 9.70
CA ASP A 92 15.91 -6.05 9.02
C ASP A 92 14.99 -5.94 7.78
N ALA A 93 14.59 -4.73 7.38
CA ALA A 93 13.74 -4.55 6.21
C ALA A 93 14.43 -5.04 4.92
N PRO A 94 13.71 -5.75 4.02
CA PRO A 94 14.26 -6.14 2.72
C PRO A 94 14.74 -4.94 1.90
N VAL A 95 15.76 -5.18 1.07
CA VAL A 95 16.25 -4.16 0.13
C VAL A 95 15.10 -3.71 -0.78
N GLY A 96 14.97 -2.40 -0.95
CA GLY A 96 13.90 -1.80 -1.76
C GLY A 96 12.64 -1.42 -0.96
N THR A 97 12.61 -1.72 0.34
CA THR A 97 11.52 -1.25 1.23
C THR A 97 11.61 0.27 1.41
N LEU A 98 10.48 0.94 1.18
CA LEU A 98 10.33 2.38 1.41
C LEU A 98 9.56 2.59 2.71
N ALA A 99 10.21 3.16 3.72
CA ALA A 99 9.52 3.59 4.93
C ALA A 99 8.69 4.84 4.63
N VAL A 100 7.43 4.82 5.05
CA VAL A 100 6.46 5.90 4.89
C VAL A 100 5.94 6.31 6.27
N ASP A 101 5.49 7.55 6.40
CA ASP A 101 4.79 8.07 7.59
C ASP A 101 3.33 7.61 7.64
#